data_AF-S3DA47-F1
#
_entry.id   AF-S3DA47-F1
#
_cell.length_a   1.000
_cell.length_b   1.000
_cell.length_c   1.000
_cell.angle_alpha   90.00
_cell.angle_beta   90.00
_cell.angle_gamma   90.00
#
_symmetry.space_group_name_H-M   'P 1'
#
loop_
_entity.id
_entity.type
_entity.pdbx_description
1 polymer ?
#
loop_
_entity_poly.entity_id
_entity_poly.type
_entity_poly.pdbx_seq_one_letter_code
_entity_poly.pdbx_strand_id
1 'polypeptide(L)'
;MTSLLVLLPTLCLASVAFILTWIVIPLYRNIKAARATGLRYVVVPYYQYNFIIARLMRLTLLRAFDSFAPGPSNTSWRVLVTSLWPLKLRHAPFKELGTDTFLIVSPGGILFNTADAAVISQILARGVEFPKATNIYKQINIYGKNVVSTEGAAWRYHRKLTSPAFSERNNFLVWRETLSQTQRMMRKLVGHNDESKTVSHMGDHTMRLSLEVLGRAGLGQKLEWPSETGGKEQPKSFTSSLEYVSLHIVTIMVLLAIFPKWFLRHAPIPSFRSSFQAFEDWSLRMKEMIRSRRAALKEPSDTHENVVTDLIGQLVRGQDDESDEEMKQLFRLSDSEVLGNLFVFMIAGHETSANTIYFTLILLALHPPFQKKVQEELADIRGGRAVDNWFFEEHLPKLINGLLGAALNESLRVISPVLTIPKAISQPRTLSIDGKDATIPADTLFRLCIPSVHRNPKFWPRCPPAESNSPAPPVNEIEDDLEEFKPERWMTKETSLTGFINSAKALSAEALASTTQPMEYFRPFTPVKGAYIPFSDGQRSCLGRRFAQVEILAALAVILSQYSVELAVDEWAEDEHVAAMSHEEKMKVWQKAHDKAQFLLREKMTCIITVQLVKGVSIPVRFVRKGKERFHR
;
A
#
# COMPACT_ATOMS: atom_id res chain seq x y z
N MET A 1 16.41 -58.52 -2.11
CA MET A 1 15.06 -58.37 -1.48
C MET A 1 15.12 -58.13 0.02
N THR A 2 16.10 -58.65 0.76
CA THR A 2 16.28 -58.45 2.21
C THR A 2 16.55 -57.00 2.63
N SER A 3 17.25 -56.20 1.81
CA SER A 3 17.52 -54.79 2.12
C SER A 3 16.26 -53.90 2.06
N LEU A 4 15.28 -54.21 1.20
CA LEU A 4 14.03 -53.43 1.06
C LEU A 4 13.09 -53.64 2.27
N LEU A 5 13.11 -54.84 2.84
CA LEU A 5 12.30 -55.24 4.01
C LEU A 5 12.72 -54.57 5.32
N VAL A 6 13.99 -54.13 5.44
CA VAL A 6 14.50 -53.38 6.59
C VAL A 6 14.42 -51.86 6.36
N LEU A 7 14.47 -51.42 5.11
CA LEU A 7 14.37 -50.00 4.74
C LEU A 7 12.97 -49.42 4.96
N LEU A 8 11.90 -50.19 4.68
CA LEU A 8 10.53 -49.68 4.84
C LEU A 8 10.18 -49.40 6.32
N PRO A 9 10.43 -50.31 7.28
CA PRO A 9 10.16 -50.06 8.70
C PRO A 9 11.01 -48.94 9.28
N THR A 10 12.28 -48.82 8.86
CA THR A 10 13.17 -47.74 9.32
C THR A 10 12.74 -46.38 8.76
N LEU A 11 12.31 -46.30 7.50
CA LEU A 11 11.70 -45.10 6.92
C LEU A 11 10.38 -44.72 7.60
N CYS A 12 9.53 -45.70 7.94
CA CYS A 12 8.31 -45.47 8.72
C CYS A 12 8.63 -44.93 10.12
N LEU A 13 9.56 -45.55 10.85
CA LEU A 13 10.00 -45.10 12.17
C LEU A 13 10.61 -43.69 12.11
N ALA A 14 11.45 -43.41 11.11
CA ALA A 14 12.03 -42.08 10.90
C ALA A 14 10.95 -41.04 10.57
N SER A 15 9.94 -41.40 9.78
CA SER A 15 8.82 -40.52 9.45
C SER A 15 7.93 -40.24 10.66
N VAL A 16 7.65 -41.26 11.48
CA VAL A 16 6.91 -41.10 12.74
C VAL A 16 7.69 -40.24 13.72
N ALA A 17 8.99 -40.49 13.89
CA ALA A 17 9.87 -39.68 14.72
C ALA A 17 9.91 -38.22 14.23
N PHE A 18 9.97 -38.01 12.91
CA PHE A 18 9.91 -36.67 12.32
C PHE A 18 8.57 -35.98 12.62
N ILE A 19 7.43 -36.64 12.41
CA ILE A 19 6.11 -36.08 12.71
C ILE A 19 5.99 -35.73 14.20
N LEU A 20 6.44 -36.61 15.09
CA LEU A 20 6.39 -36.36 16.53
C LEU A 20 7.27 -35.16 16.93
N THR A 21 8.51 -35.14 16.46
CA THR A 21 9.51 -34.12 16.88
C THR A 21 9.33 -32.77 16.20
N TRP A 22 8.87 -32.72 14.94
CA TRP A 22 8.75 -31.49 14.16
C TRP A 22 7.33 -30.94 14.05
N ILE A 23 6.30 -31.76 14.31
CA ILE A 23 4.90 -31.33 14.19
C ILE A 23 4.21 -31.39 15.55
N VAL A 24 4.12 -32.56 16.17
CA VAL A 24 3.27 -32.78 17.36
C VAL A 24 3.84 -32.09 18.59
N ILE A 25 5.10 -32.31 18.93
CA ILE A 25 5.74 -31.72 20.13
C ILE A 25 5.78 -30.18 20.04
N PRO A 26 6.24 -29.56 18.92
CA PRO A 26 6.23 -28.11 18.80
C PRO A 26 4.82 -27.52 18.85
N LEU A 27 3.83 -28.18 18.21
CA LEU A 27 2.45 -27.72 18.25
C LEU A 27 1.88 -27.78 19.67
N TYR A 28 2.10 -28.87 20.40
CA TYR A 28 1.67 -28.99 21.79
C TYR A 28 2.29 -27.90 22.67
N ARG A 29 3.60 -27.65 22.51
CA ARG A 29 4.30 -26.57 23.21
C ARG A 29 3.69 -25.21 22.90
N ASN A 30 3.43 -24.92 21.63
CA ASN A 30 2.87 -23.64 21.21
C ASN A 30 1.41 -23.47 21.65
N ILE A 31 0.60 -24.55 21.68
CA ILE A 31 -0.75 -24.53 22.24
C ILE A 31 -0.71 -24.26 23.75
N LYS A 32 0.19 -24.90 24.49
CA LYS A 32 0.37 -24.66 25.93
C LYS A 32 0.74 -23.20 26.19
N ALA A 33 1.67 -22.65 25.41
CA ALA A 33 2.08 -21.26 25.51
C ALA A 33 0.94 -20.28 25.15
N ALA A 34 0.17 -20.57 24.09
CA ALA A 34 -1.00 -19.78 23.70
C ALA A 34 -2.09 -19.80 24.79
N ARG A 35 -2.40 -20.96 25.36
CA ARG A 35 -3.37 -21.09 26.47
C ARG A 35 -2.97 -20.26 27.68
N ALA A 36 -1.68 -20.22 28.01
CA ALA A 36 -1.17 -19.44 29.13
C ALA A 36 -1.37 -17.92 28.97
N THR A 37 -1.60 -17.43 27.74
CA THR A 37 -1.90 -16.00 27.50
C THR A 37 -3.32 -15.59 27.88
N GLY A 38 -4.25 -16.55 27.97
CA GLY A 38 -5.69 -16.28 28.13
C GLY A 38 -6.39 -15.75 26.86
N LEU A 39 -5.67 -15.57 25.75
CA LEU A 39 -6.24 -15.09 24.49
C LEU A 39 -6.94 -16.22 23.71
N ARG A 40 -7.95 -15.85 22.91
CA ARG A 40 -8.54 -16.75 21.92
C ARG A 40 -7.47 -17.17 20.92
N TYR A 41 -7.49 -18.44 20.50
CA TYR A 41 -6.55 -18.94 19.51
C TYR A 41 -7.18 -19.93 18.55
N VAL A 42 -6.67 -19.95 17.31
CA VAL A 42 -7.04 -20.92 16.27
C VAL A 42 -5.81 -21.75 15.92
N VAL A 43 -5.95 -23.07 15.89
CA VAL A 43 -4.88 -23.98 15.50
C VAL A 43 -4.88 -24.18 13.99
N VAL A 44 -3.72 -24.02 13.36
CA VAL A 44 -3.52 -24.23 11.92
C VAL A 44 -2.42 -25.28 11.68
N PRO A 45 -2.49 -26.04 10.57
CA PRO A 45 -1.60 -27.19 10.37
C PRO A 45 -0.14 -26.82 10.08
N TYR A 46 0.14 -25.60 9.62
CA TYR A 46 1.51 -25.16 9.33
C TYR A 46 1.69 -23.66 9.55
N TYR A 47 2.95 -23.27 9.73
CA TYR A 47 3.32 -21.87 9.89
C TYR A 47 3.38 -21.18 8.53
N GLN A 48 2.52 -20.19 8.30
CA GLN A 48 2.33 -19.55 6.99
C GLN A 48 3.59 -18.87 6.41
N TYR A 49 4.58 -18.53 7.25
CA TYR A 49 5.85 -17.93 6.79
C TYR A 49 6.90 -18.97 6.38
N ASN A 50 6.60 -20.27 6.52
CA ASN A 50 7.35 -21.29 5.82
C ASN A 50 6.84 -21.36 4.37
N PHE A 51 7.48 -20.58 3.49
CA PHE A 51 7.03 -20.39 2.11
C PHE A 51 6.90 -21.69 1.31
N ILE A 52 7.82 -22.64 1.50
CA ILE A 52 7.84 -23.92 0.78
C ILE A 52 6.61 -24.75 1.18
N ILE A 53 6.40 -24.92 2.49
CA ILE A 53 5.25 -25.67 3.00
C ILE A 53 3.95 -24.97 2.61
N ALA A 54 3.86 -23.65 2.81
CA ALA A 54 2.66 -22.89 2.45
C ALA A 54 2.30 -23.01 0.97
N ARG A 55 3.29 -22.97 0.07
CA ARG A 55 3.07 -23.14 -1.36
C ARG A 55 2.64 -24.57 -1.72
N LEU A 56 3.30 -25.58 -1.17
CA LEU A 56 2.97 -26.98 -1.42
C LEU A 56 1.55 -27.30 -0.94
N MET A 57 1.24 -26.97 0.32
CA MET A 57 -0.07 -27.20 0.93
C MET A 57 -1.19 -26.47 0.20
N ARG A 58 -0.93 -25.27 -0.32
CA ARG A 58 -1.90 -24.50 -1.11
C ARG A 58 -2.18 -25.10 -2.48
N LEU A 59 -1.17 -25.65 -3.15
CA LEU A 59 -1.33 -26.21 -4.50
C LEU A 59 -2.04 -27.56 -4.50
N THR A 60 -1.88 -28.37 -3.46
CA THR A 60 -2.42 -29.73 -3.39
C THR A 60 -3.59 -29.86 -2.41
N LEU A 61 -3.32 -29.65 -1.11
CA LEU A 61 -4.24 -29.99 -0.03
C LEU A 61 -5.42 -29.03 0.09
N LEU A 62 -5.18 -27.72 0.16
CA LEU A 62 -6.27 -26.75 0.36
C LEU A 62 -7.27 -26.77 -0.80
N ARG A 63 -6.79 -26.85 -2.05
CA ARG A 63 -7.66 -26.95 -3.23
C ARG A 63 -8.53 -28.20 -3.22
N ALA A 64 -7.96 -29.35 -2.83
CA ALA A 64 -8.72 -30.59 -2.70
C ALA A 64 -9.75 -30.50 -1.55
N PHE A 65 -9.41 -29.92 -0.41
CA PHE A 65 -10.38 -29.71 0.67
C PHE A 65 -11.50 -28.74 0.27
N ASP A 66 -11.17 -27.70 -0.50
CA ASP A 66 -12.13 -26.70 -0.98
C ASP A 66 -13.14 -27.26 -1.98
N SER A 67 -12.82 -28.34 -2.70
CA SER A 67 -13.76 -28.99 -3.61
C SER A 67 -14.74 -29.97 -2.94
N PHE A 68 -14.47 -30.43 -1.72
CA PHE A 68 -15.25 -31.50 -1.06
C PHE A 68 -15.97 -31.08 0.23
N ALA A 69 -15.56 -30.00 0.89
CA ALA A 69 -16.17 -29.54 2.14
C ALA A 69 -17.03 -28.29 1.94
N PRO A 70 -18.11 -28.09 2.74
CA PRO A 70 -18.86 -26.83 2.73
C PRO A 70 -17.96 -25.61 2.92
N GLY A 71 -18.45 -24.46 2.49
CA GLY A 71 -17.74 -23.19 2.55
C GLY A 71 -17.15 -22.96 3.96
N PRO A 72 -15.83 -22.77 4.09
CA PRO A 72 -15.20 -22.64 5.41
C PRO A 72 -15.74 -21.38 6.11
N SER A 73 -15.96 -21.45 7.43
CA SER A 73 -16.24 -20.24 8.23
C SER A 73 -15.05 -19.27 8.19
N ASN A 74 -15.25 -18.01 8.58
CA ASN A 74 -14.18 -17.00 8.52
C ASN A 74 -13.05 -17.29 9.51
N THR A 75 -13.30 -18.09 10.54
CA THR A 75 -12.31 -18.54 11.52
C THR A 75 -11.73 -19.91 11.21
N SER A 76 -12.14 -20.55 10.11
CA SER A 76 -11.61 -21.83 9.71
C SER A 76 -10.11 -21.73 9.46
N TRP A 77 -9.37 -22.72 9.95
CA TRP A 77 -7.94 -22.84 9.70
C TRP A 77 -7.60 -22.83 8.20
N ARG A 78 -8.53 -23.31 7.35
CA ARG A 78 -8.41 -23.34 5.89
C ARG A 78 -8.18 -21.95 5.30
N VAL A 79 -8.81 -20.92 5.88
CA VAL A 79 -8.68 -19.54 5.40
C VAL A 79 -7.56 -18.80 6.14
N LEU A 80 -7.49 -18.97 7.46
CA LEU A 80 -6.55 -18.24 8.32
C LEU A 80 -5.08 -18.63 8.13
N VAL A 81 -4.82 -19.78 7.52
CA VAL A 81 -3.45 -20.21 7.15
C VAL A 81 -2.91 -19.42 5.93
N THR A 82 -3.76 -18.70 5.21
CA THR A 82 -3.34 -17.88 4.06
C THR A 82 -2.91 -16.48 4.50
N SER A 83 -1.82 -15.94 3.96
CA SER A 83 -1.38 -14.59 4.30
C SER A 83 -2.33 -13.47 3.81
N LEU A 84 -3.26 -13.79 2.89
CA LEU A 84 -4.19 -12.85 2.28
C LEU A 84 -5.53 -12.72 3.03
N TRP A 85 -5.77 -13.52 4.08
CA TRP A 85 -7.03 -13.43 4.81
C TRP A 85 -7.35 -12.01 5.32
N PRO A 86 -6.40 -11.15 5.75
CA PRO A 86 -6.76 -9.79 6.18
C PRO A 86 -7.37 -8.94 5.06
N LEU A 87 -7.02 -9.22 3.80
CA LEU A 87 -7.64 -8.58 2.63
C LEU A 87 -9.03 -9.14 2.34
N LYS A 88 -9.18 -10.47 2.40
CA LYS A 88 -10.40 -11.17 1.97
C LYS A 88 -11.49 -11.17 3.03
N LEU A 89 -11.13 -11.43 4.28
CA LEU A 89 -12.07 -11.56 5.40
C LEU A 89 -12.16 -10.28 6.23
N ARG A 90 -11.19 -9.37 6.13
CA ARG A 90 -11.22 -8.05 6.76
C ARG A 90 -11.42 -8.18 8.28
N HIS A 91 -12.48 -7.61 8.86
CA HIS A 91 -12.78 -7.71 10.30
C HIS A 91 -13.55 -8.99 10.70
N ALA A 92 -14.11 -9.73 9.74
CA ALA A 92 -15.01 -10.86 10.01
C ALA A 92 -14.45 -11.94 10.97
N PRO A 93 -13.17 -12.36 10.92
CA PRO A 93 -12.64 -13.35 11.85
C PRO A 93 -12.60 -12.86 13.31
N PHE A 94 -12.35 -11.56 13.52
CA PHE A 94 -12.36 -10.94 14.85
C PHE A 94 -13.78 -10.90 15.41
N LYS A 95 -14.75 -10.52 14.57
CA LYS A 95 -16.18 -10.55 14.91
C LYS A 95 -16.65 -11.96 15.30
N GLU A 96 -16.34 -12.97 14.49
CA GLU A 96 -16.76 -14.36 14.73
C GLU A 96 -16.12 -14.96 16.01
N LEU A 97 -14.89 -14.56 16.35
CA LEU A 97 -14.24 -14.94 17.61
C LEU A 97 -14.70 -14.12 18.83
N GLY A 98 -15.44 -13.02 18.61
CA GLY A 98 -15.86 -12.09 19.66
C GLY A 98 -14.70 -11.36 20.34
N THR A 99 -13.58 -11.14 19.64
CA THR A 99 -12.41 -10.42 20.17
C THR A 99 -11.65 -9.70 19.06
N ASP A 100 -11.04 -8.56 19.38
CA ASP A 100 -10.18 -7.83 18.45
C ASP A 100 -8.72 -8.27 18.49
N THR A 101 -8.38 -9.26 19.32
CA THR A 101 -7.03 -9.83 19.38
C THR A 101 -7.09 -11.35 19.57
N PHE A 102 -6.45 -12.09 18.66
CA PHE A 102 -6.39 -13.56 18.75
C PHE A 102 -5.07 -14.11 18.21
N LEU A 103 -4.74 -15.33 18.65
CA LEU A 103 -3.55 -16.05 18.23
C LEU A 103 -3.86 -17.05 17.11
N ILE A 104 -2.94 -17.22 16.17
CA ILE A 104 -2.90 -18.39 15.29
C ILE A 104 -1.72 -19.23 15.72
N VAL A 105 -1.98 -20.50 16.02
CA VAL A 105 -1.00 -21.42 16.61
C VAL A 105 -0.73 -22.53 15.63
N SER A 106 0.55 -22.78 15.36
CA SER A 106 0.99 -23.82 14.42
C SER A 106 2.23 -24.53 14.98
N PRO A 107 2.66 -25.66 14.39
CA PRO A 107 3.92 -26.29 14.79
C PRO A 107 5.14 -25.36 14.68
N GLY A 108 5.16 -24.51 13.65
CA GLY A 108 6.30 -23.63 13.38
C GLY A 108 6.31 -22.30 14.13
N GLY A 109 5.27 -21.98 14.91
CA GLY A 109 5.23 -20.76 15.72
C GLY A 109 3.82 -20.23 16.02
N ILE A 110 3.79 -19.12 16.75
CA ILE A 110 2.58 -18.38 17.15
C ILE A 110 2.53 -17.04 16.40
N LEU A 111 1.38 -16.74 15.84
CA LEU A 111 1.08 -15.45 15.23
C LEU A 111 0.06 -14.71 16.08
N PHE A 112 0.43 -13.53 16.58
CA PHE A 112 -0.48 -12.62 17.25
C PHE A 112 -1.16 -11.73 16.20
N ASN A 113 -2.49 -11.69 16.18
CA ASN A 113 -3.28 -10.88 15.25
C ASN A 113 -4.12 -9.91 16.05
N THR A 114 -4.05 -8.62 15.69
CA THR A 114 -4.87 -7.61 16.36
C THR A 114 -5.48 -6.63 15.37
N ALA A 115 -6.73 -6.30 15.64
CA ALA A 115 -7.50 -5.19 15.07
C ALA A 115 -7.93 -4.20 16.18
N ASP A 116 -7.24 -4.21 17.32
CA ASP A 116 -7.47 -3.31 18.46
C ASP A 116 -6.53 -2.10 18.39
N ALA A 117 -7.12 -0.90 18.34
CA ALA A 117 -6.39 0.36 18.23
C ALA A 117 -5.47 0.65 19.44
N ALA A 118 -5.90 0.30 20.65
CA ALA A 118 -5.10 0.50 21.87
C ALA A 118 -3.90 -0.45 21.89
N VAL A 119 -4.09 -1.71 21.52
CA VAL A 119 -3.00 -2.70 21.42
C VAL A 119 -2.00 -2.31 20.33
N ILE A 120 -2.50 -1.90 19.16
CA ILE A 120 -1.66 -1.37 18.07
C ILE A 120 -0.84 -0.17 18.55
N SER A 121 -1.46 0.77 19.25
CA SER A 121 -0.79 1.95 19.79
C SER A 121 0.30 1.60 20.81
N GLN A 122 0.04 0.67 21.71
CA GLN A 122 1.03 0.17 22.68
C GLN A 122 2.25 -0.43 21.97
N ILE A 123 2.03 -1.29 20.97
CA ILE A 123 3.09 -1.96 20.20
C ILE A 123 3.93 -0.95 19.41
N LEU A 124 3.29 0.02 18.74
CA LEU A 124 3.99 1.02 17.93
C LEU A 124 4.75 2.03 18.79
N ALA A 125 4.26 2.36 19.98
CA ALA A 125 4.96 3.22 20.94
C ALA A 125 6.21 2.54 21.52
N ARG A 126 6.16 1.23 21.78
CA ARG A 126 7.25 0.44 22.36
C ARG A 126 8.16 -0.20 21.29
N GLY A 127 8.59 0.60 20.31
CA GLY A 127 9.28 0.10 19.11
C GLY A 127 10.59 -0.68 19.35
N VAL A 128 11.29 -0.42 20.47
CA VAL A 128 12.50 -1.18 20.87
C VAL A 128 12.14 -2.58 21.37
N GLU A 129 11.02 -2.70 22.10
CA GLU A 129 10.54 -3.99 22.61
C GLU A 129 9.82 -4.81 21.55
N PHE A 130 9.20 -4.12 20.56
CA PHE A 130 8.52 -4.70 19.41
C PHE A 130 9.21 -4.27 18.10
N PRO A 131 10.44 -4.74 17.84
CA PRO A 131 11.15 -4.46 16.61
C PRO A 131 10.43 -5.06 15.39
N LYS A 132 10.75 -4.58 14.20
CA LYS A 132 10.33 -5.25 12.96
C LYS A 132 10.88 -6.67 12.92
N ALA A 133 10.12 -7.56 12.31
CA ALA A 133 10.51 -8.94 12.09
C ALA A 133 11.60 -9.05 11.00
N THR A 134 12.85 -8.74 11.33
CA THR A 134 13.98 -8.71 10.38
C THR A 134 14.14 -10.01 9.60
N ASN A 135 13.85 -11.17 10.22
CA ASN A 135 13.86 -12.46 9.53
C ASN A 135 12.93 -12.55 8.32
N ILE A 136 11.75 -11.91 8.38
CA ILE A 136 10.82 -11.85 7.25
C ILE A 136 11.36 -10.87 6.20
N TYR A 137 11.87 -9.72 6.64
CA TYR A 137 12.45 -8.72 5.75
C TYR A 137 13.82 -9.09 5.17
N LYS A 138 14.42 -10.24 5.53
CA LYS A 138 15.62 -10.73 4.83
C LYS A 138 15.36 -10.99 3.34
N GLN A 139 14.13 -11.33 2.97
CA GLN A 139 13.75 -11.62 1.59
C GLN A 139 13.91 -10.39 0.67
N ILE A 140 13.80 -9.17 1.20
CA ILE A 140 14.00 -7.92 0.44
C ILE A 140 15.46 -7.45 0.37
N ASN A 141 16.41 -8.22 0.92
CA ASN A 141 17.85 -7.91 0.87
C ASN A 141 18.53 -8.37 -0.42
N ILE A 142 17.80 -8.44 -1.54
CA ILE A 142 18.31 -9.01 -2.80
C ILE A 142 19.55 -8.27 -3.34
N TYR A 143 19.70 -6.98 -3.02
CA TYR A 143 20.89 -6.17 -3.34
C TYR A 143 21.74 -5.80 -2.13
N GLY A 144 21.22 -5.96 -0.91
CA GLY A 144 21.89 -5.63 0.35
C GLY A 144 20.90 -5.24 1.46
N LYS A 145 21.42 -5.05 2.68
CA LYS A 145 20.61 -4.56 3.81
C LYS A 145 20.11 -3.14 3.53
N ASN A 146 18.97 -2.79 4.11
CA ASN A 146 18.32 -1.51 3.84
C ASN A 146 17.54 -1.01 5.06
N VAL A 147 16.99 0.20 4.96
CA VAL A 147 16.22 0.85 6.05
C VAL A 147 15.01 0.03 6.54
N VAL A 148 14.48 -0.88 5.74
CA VAL A 148 13.33 -1.72 6.11
C VAL A 148 13.77 -3.00 6.84
N SER A 149 14.90 -3.59 6.43
CA SER A 149 15.39 -4.88 6.92
C SER A 149 16.38 -4.81 8.08
N THR A 150 16.68 -3.60 8.56
CA THR A 150 17.60 -3.34 9.68
C THR A 150 16.87 -2.91 10.95
N GLU A 151 17.55 -3.11 12.09
CA GLU A 151 17.08 -2.76 13.44
C GLU A 151 18.18 -2.07 14.26
N GLY A 152 17.78 -1.46 15.38
CA GLY A 152 18.71 -0.83 16.32
C GLY A 152 19.55 0.31 15.72
N ALA A 153 20.84 0.33 16.02
CA ALA A 153 21.76 1.38 15.57
C ALA A 153 21.89 1.42 14.04
N ALA A 154 21.99 0.27 13.38
CA ALA A 154 22.05 0.18 11.93
C ALA A 154 20.83 0.84 11.28
N TRP A 155 19.62 0.55 11.77
CA TRP A 155 18.43 1.20 11.26
C TRP A 155 18.43 2.71 11.43
N ARG A 156 18.83 3.21 12.62
CA ARG A 156 18.90 4.66 12.87
C ARG A 156 19.83 5.34 11.87
N TYR A 157 20.94 4.70 11.54
CA TYR A 157 21.88 5.19 10.55
C TYR A 157 21.29 5.19 9.13
N HIS A 158 20.74 4.07 8.66
CA HIS A 158 20.02 3.99 7.38
C HIS A 158 18.92 5.06 7.26
N ARG A 159 18.15 5.28 8.33
CA ARG A 159 17.09 6.30 8.36
C ARG A 159 17.66 7.71 8.34
N LYS A 160 18.72 8.00 9.10
CA LYS A 160 19.38 9.32 9.13
C LYS A 160 19.80 9.74 7.71
N LEU A 161 20.41 8.83 6.96
CA LEU A 161 20.89 9.11 5.60
C LEU A 161 19.75 9.28 4.58
N THR A 162 18.66 8.54 4.73
CA THR A 162 17.59 8.50 3.72
C THR A 162 16.51 9.54 3.95
N SER A 163 16.32 10.01 5.19
CA SER A 163 15.27 10.98 5.55
C SER A 163 15.33 12.34 4.83
N PRO A 164 16.51 12.95 4.58
CA PRO A 164 16.58 14.26 3.91
C PRO A 164 15.94 14.30 2.52
N ALA A 165 15.91 13.16 1.81
CA ALA A 165 15.27 13.03 0.50
C ALA A 165 13.74 13.11 0.55
N PHE A 166 13.14 13.07 1.74
CA PHE A 166 11.69 13.17 1.96
C PHE A 166 11.32 14.43 2.76
N SER A 167 12.15 15.47 2.67
CA SER A 167 11.92 16.78 3.29
C SER A 167 10.84 17.59 2.55
N GLU A 168 10.29 18.61 3.22
CA GLU A 168 9.28 19.50 2.62
C GLU A 168 9.81 20.23 1.37
N ARG A 169 11.10 20.59 1.36
CA ARG A 169 11.75 21.14 0.16
C ARG A 169 11.68 20.19 -1.03
N ASN A 170 11.84 18.88 -0.82
CA ASN A 170 11.72 17.92 -1.91
C ASN A 170 10.27 17.71 -2.33
N ASN A 171 9.31 17.83 -1.40
CA ASN A 171 7.88 17.72 -1.72
C ASN A 171 7.40 18.83 -2.68
N PHE A 172 8.03 20.01 -2.69
CA PHE A 172 7.77 21.02 -3.73
C PHE A 172 8.10 20.50 -5.14
N LEU A 173 9.20 19.75 -5.29
CA LEU A 173 9.57 19.13 -6.56
C LEU A 173 8.60 18.01 -6.94
N VAL A 174 8.18 17.20 -5.96
CA VAL A 174 7.14 16.17 -6.16
C VAL A 174 5.87 16.81 -6.69
N TRP A 175 5.42 17.91 -6.08
CA TRP A 175 4.24 18.66 -6.53
C TRP A 175 4.38 19.10 -7.98
N ARG A 176 5.42 19.89 -8.30
CA ARG A 176 5.63 20.40 -9.65
C ARG A 176 5.73 19.29 -10.69
N GLU A 177 6.46 18.23 -10.38
CA GLU A 177 6.63 17.09 -11.27
C GLU A 177 5.30 16.37 -11.49
N THR A 178 4.53 16.15 -10.41
CA THR A 178 3.23 15.49 -10.50
C THR A 178 2.26 16.29 -11.36
N LEU A 179 2.20 17.61 -11.20
CA LEU A 179 1.36 18.46 -12.06
C LEU A 179 1.71 18.29 -13.54
N SER A 180 3.00 18.36 -13.88
CA SER A 180 3.48 18.24 -15.26
C SER A 180 3.22 16.85 -15.85
N GLN A 181 3.58 15.79 -15.10
CA GLN A 181 3.49 14.42 -15.57
C GLN A 181 2.05 13.92 -15.65
N THR A 182 1.17 14.40 -14.76
CA THR A 182 -0.27 14.09 -14.83
C THR A 182 -0.90 14.72 -16.07
N GLN A 183 -0.58 15.98 -16.38
CA GLN A 183 -1.06 16.61 -17.62
C GLN A 183 -0.57 15.86 -18.87
N ARG A 184 0.69 15.40 -18.89
CA ARG A 184 1.26 14.59 -19.98
C ARG A 184 0.51 13.26 -20.15
N MET A 185 0.27 12.57 -19.04
CA MET A 185 -0.55 11.36 -19.02
C MET A 185 -1.95 11.62 -19.58
N MET A 186 -2.62 12.68 -19.13
CA MET A 186 -3.97 13.01 -19.60
C MET A 186 -4.02 13.39 -21.08
N ARG A 187 -3.03 14.15 -21.59
CA ARG A 187 -2.91 14.43 -23.03
C ARG A 187 -2.79 13.16 -23.86
N LYS A 188 -2.06 12.16 -23.37
CA LYS A 188 -1.93 10.85 -24.03
C LYS A 188 -3.25 10.07 -24.02
N LEU A 189 -3.98 10.09 -22.91
CA LEU A 189 -5.22 9.32 -22.74
C LEU A 189 -6.39 9.92 -23.53
N VAL A 190 -6.54 11.25 -23.49
CA VAL A 190 -7.67 11.97 -24.10
C VAL A 190 -7.39 12.33 -25.58
N GLY A 191 -6.12 12.51 -25.95
CA GLY A 191 -5.76 12.95 -27.29
C GLY A 191 -6.31 14.36 -27.59
N HIS A 192 -6.92 14.55 -28.76
CA HIS A 192 -7.47 15.83 -29.21
C HIS A 192 -9.00 15.94 -29.09
N ASN A 193 -9.69 14.90 -28.60
CA ASN A 193 -11.14 14.77 -28.76
C ASN A 193 -11.94 15.18 -27.51
N ASP A 194 -11.35 15.86 -26.52
CA ASP A 194 -11.96 16.21 -25.23
C ASP A 194 -12.47 15.00 -24.38
N GLU A 195 -12.48 13.79 -24.92
CA GLU A 195 -12.84 12.51 -24.27
C GLU A 195 -11.79 11.44 -24.63
N SER A 196 -11.47 10.56 -23.68
CA SER A 196 -10.62 9.40 -23.93
C SER A 196 -11.39 8.25 -24.55
N LYS A 197 -10.71 7.43 -25.36
CA LYS A 197 -11.15 6.05 -25.59
C LYS A 197 -11.14 5.27 -24.26
N THR A 198 -11.69 4.06 -24.28
CA THR A 198 -11.63 3.16 -23.14
C THR A 198 -10.20 2.86 -22.72
N VAL A 199 -9.90 3.17 -21.45
CA VAL A 199 -8.62 2.92 -20.81
C VAL A 199 -8.72 1.63 -20.03
N SER A 200 -8.36 0.51 -20.65
CA SER A 200 -8.46 -0.81 -20.03
C SER A 200 -7.48 -0.98 -18.86
N HIS A 201 -6.26 -0.44 -18.97
CA HIS A 201 -5.18 -0.67 -18.00
C HIS A 201 -4.76 0.62 -17.29
N MET A 202 -5.70 1.28 -16.59
CA MET A 202 -5.40 2.53 -15.88
C MET A 202 -4.28 2.39 -14.84
N GLY A 203 -4.13 1.22 -14.22
CA GLY A 203 -3.04 0.94 -13.28
C GLY A 203 -1.65 1.07 -13.91
N ASP A 204 -1.47 0.72 -15.18
CA ASP A 204 -0.17 0.86 -15.87
C ASP A 204 0.19 2.33 -16.07
N HIS A 205 -0.82 3.17 -16.34
CA HIS A 205 -0.65 4.61 -16.50
C HIS A 205 -0.30 5.30 -15.18
N THR A 206 -0.98 4.97 -14.08
CA THR A 206 -0.65 5.52 -12.76
C THR A 206 0.70 5.00 -12.25
N MET A 207 1.05 3.74 -12.55
CA MET A 207 2.37 3.18 -12.24
C MET A 207 3.49 3.94 -12.94
N ARG A 208 3.30 4.25 -14.23
CA ARG A 208 4.26 5.08 -14.98
C ARG A 208 4.35 6.49 -14.39
N LEU A 209 3.21 7.13 -14.09
CA LEU A 209 3.19 8.44 -13.45
C LEU A 209 4.01 8.46 -12.15
N SER A 210 3.75 7.52 -11.25
CA SER A 210 4.47 7.46 -9.96
C SER A 210 5.95 7.16 -10.12
N LEU A 211 6.32 6.32 -11.10
CA LEU A 211 7.72 6.04 -11.41
C LEU A 211 8.45 7.29 -11.93
N GLU A 212 7.82 8.08 -12.79
CA GLU A 212 8.37 9.32 -13.34
C GLU A 212 8.60 10.36 -12.22
N VAL A 213 7.60 10.56 -11.37
CA VAL A 213 7.68 11.47 -10.21
C VAL A 213 8.78 11.04 -9.25
N LEU A 214 8.84 9.74 -8.90
CA LEU A 214 9.89 9.20 -8.04
C LEU A 214 11.27 9.26 -8.69
N GLY A 215 11.37 8.98 -10.00
CA GLY A 215 12.61 9.09 -10.76
C GLY A 215 13.18 10.50 -10.67
N ARG A 216 12.35 11.52 -10.89
CA ARG A 216 12.81 12.92 -10.88
C ARG A 216 13.05 13.46 -9.48
N ALA A 217 12.05 13.38 -8.60
CA ALA A 217 12.11 13.99 -7.27
C ALA A 217 12.88 13.11 -6.28
N GLY A 218 12.80 11.79 -6.40
CA GLY A 218 13.50 10.86 -5.53
C GLY A 218 14.92 10.54 -5.99
N LEU A 219 15.16 10.34 -7.29
CA LEU A 219 16.43 9.81 -7.81
C LEU A 219 17.25 10.81 -8.64
N GLY A 220 16.72 12.01 -8.88
CA GLY A 220 17.36 13.03 -9.73
C GLY A 220 17.42 12.66 -11.21
N GLN A 221 16.72 11.60 -11.64
CA GLN A 221 16.71 11.10 -13.02
C GLN A 221 15.47 11.61 -13.74
N LYS A 222 15.64 12.25 -14.90
CA LYS A 222 14.49 12.61 -15.75
C LYS A 222 14.17 11.42 -16.64
N LEU A 223 13.03 10.78 -16.39
CA LEU A 223 12.44 9.84 -17.33
C LEU A 223 11.58 10.65 -18.31
N GLU A 224 11.52 10.25 -19.58
CA GLU A 224 10.73 10.94 -20.60
C GLU A 224 9.51 10.09 -21.01
N TRP A 225 8.42 10.70 -21.45
CA TRP A 225 7.26 9.95 -21.96
C TRP A 225 7.49 9.50 -23.40
N PRO A 226 7.03 8.29 -23.80
CA PRO A 226 7.20 7.78 -25.16
C PRO A 226 6.63 8.68 -26.28
N SER A 227 5.65 9.53 -25.95
CA SER A 227 5.04 10.48 -26.88
C SER A 227 5.95 11.66 -27.25
N GLU A 228 6.94 11.98 -26.40
CA GLU A 228 7.86 13.11 -26.61
C GLU A 228 9.12 12.69 -27.39
N THR A 229 9.41 11.39 -27.47
CA THR A 229 10.57 10.85 -28.19
C THR A 229 10.37 10.66 -29.69
N GLY A 230 9.27 11.18 -30.26
CA GLY A 230 9.05 11.19 -31.71
C GLY A 230 9.07 9.80 -32.36
N GLY A 231 8.63 8.76 -31.64
CA GLY A 231 8.67 7.38 -32.13
C GLY A 231 10.06 6.73 -32.16
N LYS A 232 11.13 7.43 -31.76
CA LYS A 232 12.40 6.75 -31.46
C LYS A 232 12.16 5.88 -30.23
N GLU A 233 12.41 4.58 -30.36
CA GLU A 233 12.42 3.69 -29.21
C GLU A 233 13.33 4.32 -28.15
N GLN A 234 12.76 4.75 -27.03
CA GLN A 234 13.54 4.94 -25.82
C GLN A 234 14.38 3.68 -25.60
N PRO A 235 15.52 3.75 -24.91
CA PRO A 235 16.15 2.53 -24.43
C PRO A 235 15.12 1.82 -23.53
N LYS A 236 14.33 0.91 -24.12
CA LYS A 236 13.24 0.15 -23.49
C LYS A 236 13.70 -0.41 -22.17
N SER A 237 14.98 -0.77 -22.12
CA SER A 237 15.89 -0.83 -20.98
C SER A 237 15.26 -0.40 -19.65
N PHE A 238 15.41 0.84 -19.15
CA PHE A 238 15.22 1.18 -17.72
C PHE A 238 13.84 0.82 -17.16
N THR A 239 12.76 1.32 -17.76
CA THR A 239 11.41 1.08 -17.26
C THR A 239 10.97 -0.35 -17.47
N SER A 240 11.32 -0.98 -18.60
CA SER A 240 10.97 -2.39 -18.84
C SER A 240 11.63 -3.35 -17.85
N SER A 241 12.88 -3.12 -17.41
CA SER A 241 13.44 -3.99 -16.36
C SER A 241 12.79 -3.74 -15.02
N LEU A 242 12.49 -2.48 -14.67
CA LEU A 242 11.89 -2.20 -13.38
C LEU A 242 10.48 -2.80 -13.32
N GLU A 243 9.68 -2.61 -14.37
CA GLU A 243 8.37 -3.24 -14.53
C GLU A 243 8.48 -4.77 -14.41
N TYR A 244 9.45 -5.38 -15.10
CA TYR A 244 9.65 -6.83 -15.01
C TYR A 244 10.07 -7.27 -13.59
N VAL A 245 11.03 -6.57 -12.97
CA VAL A 245 11.53 -6.85 -11.62
C VAL A 245 10.40 -6.72 -10.60
N SER A 246 9.60 -5.65 -10.67
CA SER A 246 8.43 -5.43 -9.84
C SER A 246 7.40 -6.55 -9.99
N LEU A 247 7.01 -6.88 -11.23
CA LEU A 247 6.02 -7.92 -11.49
C LEU A 247 6.47 -9.32 -11.05
N HIS A 248 7.78 -9.60 -11.14
CA HIS A 248 8.36 -10.91 -10.84
C HIS A 248 9.13 -10.95 -9.52
N ILE A 249 8.95 -9.94 -8.66
CA ILE A 249 9.82 -9.75 -7.50
C ILE A 249 9.83 -10.94 -6.53
N VAL A 250 8.66 -11.52 -6.25
CA VAL A 250 8.55 -12.71 -5.39
C VAL A 250 9.23 -13.90 -6.03
N THR A 251 9.11 -14.08 -7.34
CA THR A 251 9.81 -15.14 -8.08
C THR A 251 11.32 -14.95 -7.99
N ILE A 252 11.82 -13.73 -8.24
CA ILE A 252 13.25 -13.39 -8.13
C ILE A 252 13.77 -13.69 -6.72
N MET A 253 13.06 -13.25 -5.68
CA MET A 253 13.43 -13.52 -4.28
C MET A 253 13.52 -15.01 -3.97
N VAL A 254 12.53 -15.80 -4.42
CA VAL A 254 12.49 -17.25 -4.19
C VAL A 254 13.64 -17.94 -4.93
N LEU A 255 13.90 -17.56 -6.18
CA LEU A 255 14.99 -18.12 -6.96
C LEU A 255 16.34 -17.84 -6.33
N LEU A 256 16.60 -16.59 -5.90
CA LEU A 256 17.83 -16.19 -5.23
C LEU A 256 18.00 -16.82 -3.84
N ALA A 257 16.91 -17.19 -3.17
CA ALA A 257 16.95 -17.86 -1.87
C ALA A 257 17.25 -19.36 -1.98
N ILE A 258 16.85 -20.02 -3.07
CA ILE A 258 16.97 -21.47 -3.26
C ILE A 258 18.21 -21.83 -4.08
N PHE A 259 18.51 -21.06 -5.12
CA PHE A 259 19.54 -21.40 -6.09
C PHE A 259 20.72 -20.43 -6.06
N PRO A 260 21.96 -20.92 -6.23
CA PRO A 260 23.11 -20.05 -6.37
C PRO A 260 23.05 -19.27 -7.69
N LYS A 261 23.63 -18.06 -7.70
CA LYS A 261 23.58 -17.14 -8.86
C LYS A 261 24.15 -17.75 -10.15
N TRP A 262 25.24 -18.52 -10.07
CA TRP A 262 25.84 -19.18 -11.24
C TRP A 262 24.87 -20.18 -11.89
N PHE A 263 24.07 -20.89 -11.09
CA PHE A 263 23.08 -21.82 -11.60
C PHE A 263 21.95 -21.07 -12.31
N LEU A 264 21.43 -19.99 -11.69
CA LEU A 264 20.36 -19.18 -12.30
C LEU A 264 20.79 -18.55 -13.63
N ARG A 265 22.05 -18.14 -13.74
CA ARG A 265 22.64 -17.61 -14.99
C ARG A 265 22.60 -18.63 -16.12
N HIS A 266 22.86 -19.90 -15.82
CA HIS A 266 22.91 -20.99 -16.79
C HIS A 266 21.69 -21.92 -16.74
N ALA A 267 20.61 -21.51 -16.06
CA ALA A 267 19.47 -22.37 -15.84
C ALA A 267 18.83 -22.82 -17.16
N PRO A 268 18.44 -24.09 -17.30
CA PRO A 268 17.79 -24.61 -18.51
C PRO A 268 16.36 -24.08 -18.67
N ILE A 269 15.76 -23.56 -17.58
CA ILE A 269 14.39 -23.02 -17.57
C ILE A 269 14.41 -21.54 -18.01
N PRO A 270 13.73 -21.18 -19.11
CA PRO A 270 13.76 -19.80 -19.64
C PRO A 270 13.31 -18.76 -18.60
N SER A 271 12.25 -19.04 -17.84
CA SER A 271 11.74 -18.10 -16.81
C SER A 271 12.76 -17.81 -15.70
N PHE A 272 13.58 -18.79 -15.31
CA PHE A 272 14.61 -18.59 -14.28
C PHE A 272 15.70 -17.68 -14.81
N ARG A 273 16.12 -17.93 -16.05
CA ARG A 273 17.13 -17.12 -16.75
C ARG A 273 16.64 -15.69 -16.94
N SER A 274 15.42 -15.48 -17.43
CA SER A 274 14.84 -14.13 -17.61
C SER A 274 14.71 -13.38 -16.29
N SER A 275 14.29 -14.05 -15.21
CA SER A 275 14.21 -13.45 -13.87
C SER A 275 15.58 -13.05 -13.33
N PHE A 276 16.59 -13.88 -13.55
CA PHE A 276 17.96 -13.57 -13.13
C PHE A 276 18.60 -12.47 -13.98
N GLN A 277 18.39 -12.48 -15.30
CA GLN A 277 18.83 -11.42 -16.21
C GLN A 277 18.23 -10.07 -15.81
N ALA A 278 16.92 -10.01 -15.55
CA ALA A 278 16.27 -8.79 -15.09
C ALA A 278 16.86 -8.28 -13.76
N PHE A 279 17.21 -9.18 -12.84
CA PHE A 279 17.94 -8.83 -11.61
C PHE A 279 19.34 -8.25 -11.89
N GLU A 280 20.12 -8.86 -12.79
CA GLU A 280 21.45 -8.35 -13.14
C GLU A 280 21.40 -6.99 -13.87
N ASP A 281 20.52 -6.87 -14.87
CA ASP A 281 20.30 -5.65 -15.63
C ASP A 281 19.90 -4.48 -14.72
N TRP A 282 19.02 -4.77 -13.75
CA TRP A 282 18.62 -3.77 -12.78
C TRP A 282 19.74 -3.36 -11.83
N SER A 283 20.54 -4.34 -11.37
CA SER A 283 21.74 -4.06 -10.58
C SER A 283 22.69 -3.12 -11.32
N LEU A 284 22.92 -3.38 -12.60
CA LEU A 284 23.81 -2.58 -13.44
C LEU A 284 23.32 -1.13 -13.55
N ARG A 285 22.02 -0.93 -13.78
CA ARG A 285 21.45 0.41 -13.94
C ARG A 285 21.47 1.21 -12.66
N MET A 286 21.17 0.60 -11.51
CA MET A 286 21.34 1.27 -10.23
C MET A 286 22.79 1.72 -10.02
N LYS A 287 23.77 0.88 -10.38
CA LYS A 287 25.19 1.25 -10.33
C LYS A 287 25.55 2.39 -11.29
N GLU A 288 24.95 2.43 -12.48
CA GLU A 288 25.12 3.54 -13.43
C GLU A 288 24.56 4.85 -12.88
N MET A 289 23.36 4.82 -12.29
CA MET A 289 22.75 5.98 -11.65
C MET A 289 23.62 6.52 -10.50
N ILE A 290 24.16 5.63 -9.66
CA ILE A 290 25.07 5.99 -8.57
C ILE A 290 26.36 6.61 -9.13
N ARG A 291 26.96 6.01 -10.17
CA ARG A 291 28.19 6.53 -10.81
C ARG A 291 27.96 7.91 -11.43
N SER A 292 26.88 8.07 -12.20
CA SER A 292 26.50 9.34 -12.82
C SER A 292 26.28 10.42 -11.75
N ARG A 293 25.55 10.10 -10.68
CA ARG A 293 25.31 11.07 -9.60
C ARG A 293 26.58 11.43 -8.84
N ARG A 294 27.46 10.47 -8.58
CA ARG A 294 28.76 10.71 -7.93
C ARG A 294 29.64 11.62 -8.78
N ALA A 295 29.64 11.46 -10.11
CA ALA A 295 30.36 12.37 -11.01
C ALA A 295 29.79 13.80 -10.93
N ALA A 296 28.46 13.95 -11.02
CA ALA A 296 27.79 15.24 -10.95
C ALA A 296 27.98 15.97 -9.59
N LEU A 297 28.25 15.24 -8.50
CA LEU A 297 28.54 15.83 -7.20
C LEU A 297 29.99 16.36 -7.08
N LYS A 298 30.90 15.97 -7.97
CA LYS A 298 32.30 16.41 -7.98
C LYS A 298 32.54 17.65 -8.83
N GLU A 299 31.61 18.01 -9.70
CA GLU A 299 31.68 19.22 -10.50
C GLU A 299 31.43 20.44 -9.60
N PRO A 300 32.34 21.43 -9.55
CA PRO A 300 32.12 22.67 -8.82
C PRO A 300 31.00 23.44 -9.53
N SER A 301 29.83 23.56 -8.89
CA SER A 301 28.75 24.41 -9.41
C SER A 301 28.77 25.77 -8.73
N ASP A 302 28.95 26.83 -9.53
CA ASP A 302 28.87 28.23 -9.11
C ASP A 302 27.45 28.67 -8.71
N THR A 303 26.46 27.78 -8.84
CA THR A 303 25.07 28.01 -8.43
C THR A 303 24.73 27.18 -7.19
N HIS A 304 25.05 27.72 -6.02
CA HIS A 304 24.74 27.14 -4.70
C HIS A 304 23.23 26.98 -4.39
N GLU A 305 22.31 27.38 -5.29
CA GLU A 305 20.87 27.41 -4.99
C GLU A 305 20.06 26.14 -5.34
N ASN A 306 20.54 25.22 -6.18
CA ASN A 306 19.70 24.14 -6.74
C ASN A 306 20.26 22.71 -6.61
N VAL A 307 21.02 22.39 -5.55
CA VAL A 307 21.29 20.98 -5.26
C VAL A 307 20.05 20.35 -4.63
N VAL A 308 19.17 19.82 -5.48
CA VAL A 308 18.09 18.91 -5.07
C VAL A 308 18.70 17.83 -4.18
N THR A 309 18.21 17.70 -2.95
CA THR A 309 18.58 16.62 -2.04
C THR A 309 17.86 15.34 -2.44
N ASP A 310 18.24 14.77 -3.59
CA ASP A 310 17.74 13.47 -4.02
C ASP A 310 18.37 12.34 -3.20
N LEU A 311 17.69 11.19 -3.21
CA LEU A 311 18.06 10.00 -2.45
C LEU A 311 19.46 9.49 -2.82
N ILE A 312 19.82 9.48 -4.10
CA ILE A 312 21.12 8.95 -4.54
C ILE A 312 22.23 9.85 -4.04
N GLY A 313 22.07 11.18 -4.14
CA GLY A 313 23.02 12.14 -3.62
C GLY A 313 23.25 11.98 -2.11
N GLN A 314 22.18 11.77 -1.34
CA GLN A 314 22.29 11.53 0.11
C GLN A 314 22.96 10.20 0.45
N LEU A 315 22.63 9.12 -0.28
CA LEU A 315 23.25 7.81 -0.07
C LEU A 315 24.74 7.82 -0.44
N VAL A 316 25.13 8.53 -1.50
CA VAL A 316 26.54 8.69 -1.90
C VAL A 316 27.31 9.53 -0.87
N ARG A 317 26.74 10.66 -0.41
CA ARG A 317 27.36 11.46 0.66
C ARG A 317 27.52 10.67 1.95
N GLY A 318 26.56 9.80 2.30
CA GLY A 318 26.69 8.89 3.43
C GLY A 318 27.82 7.87 3.30
N GLN A 319 28.35 7.64 2.10
CA GLN A 319 29.58 6.88 1.90
C GLN A 319 30.83 7.75 2.05
N ASP A 320 30.76 9.04 1.78
CA ASP A 320 31.92 9.94 1.68
C ASP A 320 32.03 10.92 2.87
N ASP A 321 31.22 10.75 3.92
CA ASP A 321 31.21 11.62 5.12
C ASP A 321 32.54 11.51 5.89
N GLU A 322 33.26 12.63 5.99
CA GLU A 322 34.59 12.71 6.60
C GLU A 322 34.56 12.92 8.13
N SER A 323 33.37 13.06 8.73
CA SER A 323 33.23 13.29 10.18
C SER A 323 33.32 12.01 11.03
N ASP A 324 34.04 12.09 12.16
CA ASP A 324 34.33 11.08 13.20
C ASP A 324 34.87 9.71 12.73
N GLU A 325 36.18 9.49 12.84
CA GLU A 325 36.88 8.23 12.50
C GLU A 325 36.35 6.98 13.24
N GLU A 326 35.90 7.10 14.49
CA GLU A 326 35.29 5.98 15.23
C GLU A 326 33.90 5.58 14.69
N MET A 327 33.12 6.57 14.22
CA MET A 327 31.81 6.32 13.60
C MET A 327 31.94 5.87 12.13
N LYS A 328 33.02 6.25 11.43
CA LYS A 328 33.34 5.77 10.07
C LYS A 328 33.48 4.26 9.98
N GLN A 329 34.20 3.64 10.93
CA GLN A 329 34.43 2.19 10.88
C GLN A 329 33.19 1.37 11.25
N LEU A 330 32.31 1.89 12.12
CA LEU A 330 31.13 1.13 12.57
C LEU A 330 29.92 1.26 11.63
N PHE A 331 29.79 2.36 10.87
CA PHE A 331 28.51 2.67 10.19
C PHE A 331 28.60 3.12 8.72
N ARG A 332 29.74 3.15 8.03
CA ARG A 332 29.75 3.49 6.58
C ARG A 332 28.87 2.53 5.75
N LEU A 333 27.98 3.06 4.90
CA LEU A 333 27.19 2.21 3.99
C LEU A 333 28.08 1.52 2.97
N SER A 334 27.98 0.19 2.89
CA SER A 334 28.56 -0.57 1.78
C SER A 334 27.83 -0.26 0.45
N ASP A 335 28.50 -0.52 -0.67
CA ASP A 335 27.85 -0.42 -1.99
C ASP A 335 26.59 -1.28 -2.09
N SER A 336 26.58 -2.45 -1.45
CA SER A 336 25.41 -3.31 -1.37
C SER A 336 24.25 -2.67 -0.60
N GLU A 337 24.54 -1.92 0.46
CA GLU A 337 23.51 -1.23 1.25
C GLU A 337 22.98 0.01 0.53
N VAL A 338 23.81 0.72 -0.23
CA VAL A 338 23.34 1.80 -1.11
C VAL A 338 22.37 1.23 -2.16
N LEU A 339 22.75 0.15 -2.84
CA LEU A 339 21.87 -0.54 -3.80
C LEU A 339 20.59 -1.08 -3.12
N GLY A 340 20.71 -1.62 -1.92
CA GLY A 340 19.59 -2.12 -1.12
C GLY A 340 18.59 -1.02 -0.75
N ASN A 341 19.07 0.15 -0.32
CA ASN A 341 18.20 1.29 -0.03
C ASN A 341 17.57 1.84 -1.31
N LEU A 342 18.34 2.02 -2.38
CA LEU A 342 17.82 2.49 -3.67
C LEU A 342 16.70 1.57 -4.16
N PHE A 343 16.93 0.25 -4.15
CA PHE A 343 15.93 -0.75 -4.52
C PHE A 343 14.66 -0.67 -3.67
N VAL A 344 14.79 -0.60 -2.34
CA VAL A 344 13.61 -0.60 -1.46
C VAL A 344 12.77 0.66 -1.61
N PHE A 345 13.39 1.82 -1.84
CA PHE A 345 12.66 3.07 -2.06
C PHE A 345 11.95 3.10 -3.40
N MET A 346 12.55 2.50 -4.45
CA MET A 346 11.88 2.36 -5.73
C MET A 346 10.61 1.52 -5.56
N ILE A 347 10.69 0.26 -5.12
CA ILE A 347 9.51 -0.61 -4.99
C ILE A 347 8.47 -0.05 -4.00
N ALA A 348 8.89 0.52 -2.88
CA ALA A 348 7.97 0.99 -1.86
C ALA A 348 7.28 2.31 -2.23
N GLY A 349 7.97 3.18 -2.97
CA GLY A 349 7.50 4.52 -3.31
C GLY A 349 6.54 4.56 -4.49
N HIS A 350 6.83 3.85 -5.60
CA HIS A 350 6.02 3.99 -6.81
C HIS A 350 4.74 3.14 -6.79
N GLU A 351 4.81 1.85 -6.42
CA GLU A 351 3.64 0.95 -6.47
C GLU A 351 2.54 1.35 -5.48
N THR A 352 2.89 1.88 -4.31
CA THR A 352 1.90 2.28 -3.29
C THR A 352 1.12 3.52 -3.71
N SER A 353 1.81 4.57 -4.17
CA SER A 353 1.19 5.78 -4.71
C SER A 353 0.34 5.46 -5.94
N ALA A 354 0.90 4.74 -6.91
CA ALA A 354 0.23 4.41 -8.17
C ALA A 354 -1.08 3.65 -7.97
N ASN A 355 -1.07 2.61 -7.12
CA ASN A 355 -2.26 1.85 -6.80
C ASN A 355 -3.27 2.70 -6.04
N THR A 356 -2.83 3.60 -5.16
CA THR A 356 -3.75 4.50 -4.45
C THR A 356 -4.44 5.46 -5.43
N ILE A 357 -3.70 6.10 -6.33
CA ILE A 357 -4.29 6.95 -7.39
C ILE A 357 -5.29 6.14 -8.23
N TYR A 358 -4.89 4.95 -8.68
CA TYR A 358 -5.74 4.08 -9.49
C TYR A 358 -7.04 3.72 -8.76
N PHE A 359 -6.95 3.18 -7.54
CA PHE A 359 -8.13 2.77 -6.79
C PHE A 359 -9.00 3.96 -6.39
N THR A 360 -8.43 5.12 -6.05
CA THR A 360 -9.23 6.32 -5.79
C THR A 360 -9.99 6.76 -7.04
N LEU A 361 -9.39 6.71 -8.23
CA LEU A 361 -10.11 6.99 -9.49
C LEU A 361 -11.27 6.02 -9.73
N ILE A 362 -11.06 4.70 -9.49
CA ILE A 362 -12.14 3.71 -9.60
C ILE A 362 -13.25 3.98 -8.58
N LEU A 363 -12.89 4.28 -7.33
CA LEU A 363 -13.86 4.58 -6.27
C LEU A 363 -14.66 5.84 -6.60
N LEU A 364 -14.04 6.88 -7.17
CA LEU A 364 -14.74 8.08 -7.62
C LEU A 364 -15.64 7.81 -8.84
N ALA A 365 -15.25 6.92 -9.76
CA ALA A 365 -16.09 6.50 -10.88
C ALA A 365 -17.31 5.68 -10.42
N LEU A 366 -17.17 4.94 -9.32
CA LEU A 366 -18.27 4.23 -8.66
C LEU A 366 -19.18 5.18 -7.86
N HIS A 367 -18.71 6.38 -7.49
CA HIS A 367 -19.48 7.37 -6.71
C HIS A 367 -19.55 8.75 -7.41
N PRO A 368 -20.21 8.85 -8.59
CA PRO A 368 -20.30 10.09 -9.36
C PRO A 368 -20.85 11.31 -8.59
N PRO A 369 -21.87 11.18 -7.71
CA PRO A 369 -22.35 12.32 -6.92
C PRO A 369 -21.26 12.93 -6.02
N PHE A 370 -20.41 12.08 -5.42
CA PHE A 370 -19.29 12.55 -4.61
C PHE A 370 -18.18 13.17 -5.47
N GLN A 371 -17.90 12.56 -6.62
CA GLN A 371 -16.95 13.10 -7.60
C GLN A 371 -17.32 14.53 -8.02
N LYS A 372 -18.61 14.79 -8.28
CA LYS A 372 -19.11 16.13 -8.63
C LYS A 372 -18.83 17.16 -7.54
N LYS A 373 -19.09 16.83 -6.26
CA LYS A 373 -18.76 17.70 -5.12
C LYS A 373 -17.26 18.03 -5.05
N VAL A 374 -16.39 17.04 -5.26
CA VAL A 374 -14.94 17.26 -5.33
C VAL A 374 -14.58 18.22 -6.47
N GLN A 375 -15.20 18.07 -7.64
CA GLN A 375 -14.95 18.94 -8.80
C GLN A 375 -15.47 20.37 -8.62
N GLU A 376 -16.51 20.58 -7.81
CA GLU A 376 -17.01 21.89 -7.39
C GLU A 376 -15.99 22.55 -6.45
N GLU A 377 -15.56 21.85 -5.38
CA GLU A 377 -14.51 22.34 -4.46
C GLU A 377 -13.21 22.66 -5.20
N LEU A 378 -12.78 21.81 -6.14
CA LEU A 378 -11.59 22.05 -6.94
C LEU A 378 -11.72 23.29 -7.86
N ALA A 379 -12.93 23.59 -8.34
CA ALA A 379 -13.15 24.81 -9.13
C ALA A 379 -12.93 26.06 -8.28
N ASP A 380 -13.39 26.04 -7.03
CA ASP A 380 -13.22 27.12 -6.06
C ASP A 380 -11.75 27.27 -5.63
N ILE A 381 -11.09 26.15 -5.28
CA ILE A 381 -9.66 26.14 -4.91
C ILE A 381 -8.80 26.70 -6.05
N ARG A 382 -9.14 26.36 -7.30
CA ARG A 382 -8.41 26.81 -8.49
C ARG A 382 -8.57 28.30 -8.76
N GLY A 383 -9.75 28.86 -8.51
CA GLY A 383 -10.06 30.27 -8.82
C GLY A 383 -9.83 30.64 -10.30
N GLY A 384 -10.06 29.71 -11.22
CA GLY A 384 -9.84 29.91 -12.66
C GLY A 384 -8.38 29.81 -13.15
N ARG A 385 -7.39 29.61 -12.27
CA ARG A 385 -5.98 29.46 -12.66
C ARG A 385 -5.72 28.18 -13.46
N ALA A 386 -4.86 28.27 -14.47
CA ALA A 386 -4.30 27.08 -15.12
C ALA A 386 -3.51 26.23 -14.11
N VAL A 387 -3.45 24.91 -14.34
CA VAL A 387 -2.76 23.96 -13.46
C VAL A 387 -1.29 24.34 -13.23
N ASP A 388 -0.61 24.86 -14.25
CA ASP A 388 0.80 25.28 -14.14
C ASP A 388 1.03 26.43 -13.14
N ASN A 389 -0.04 27.16 -12.78
CA ASN A 389 -0.01 28.25 -11.83
C ASN A 389 -0.53 27.84 -10.43
N TRP A 390 -0.51 26.54 -10.12
CA TRP A 390 -0.88 26.05 -8.80
C TRP A 390 0.33 26.01 -7.86
N PHE A 391 0.25 26.78 -6.78
CA PHE A 391 1.28 26.87 -5.75
C PHE A 391 1.11 25.80 -4.67
N PHE A 392 2.20 25.11 -4.33
CA PHE A 392 2.25 24.06 -3.33
C PHE A 392 1.73 24.52 -1.97
N GLU A 393 2.21 25.66 -1.49
CA GLU A 393 1.91 26.21 -0.16
C GLU A 393 0.45 26.68 -0.03
N GLU A 394 -0.17 27.10 -1.14
CA GLU A 394 -1.55 27.57 -1.16
C GLU A 394 -2.55 26.43 -1.38
N HIS A 395 -2.29 25.56 -2.36
CA HIS A 395 -3.29 24.61 -2.85
C HIS A 395 -3.24 23.29 -2.07
N LEU A 396 -2.06 22.77 -1.73
CA LEU A 396 -1.95 21.47 -1.07
C LEU A 396 -2.68 21.43 0.29
N PRO A 397 -2.58 22.43 1.19
CA PRO A 397 -3.34 22.42 2.44
C PRO A 397 -4.85 22.38 2.21
N LYS A 398 -5.36 23.06 1.17
CA LYS A 398 -6.78 23.02 0.80
C LYS A 398 -7.19 21.64 0.30
N LEU A 399 -6.37 21.01 -0.56
CA LEU A 399 -6.63 19.65 -1.05
C LEU A 399 -6.60 18.60 0.06
N ILE A 400 -5.65 18.70 1.00
CA ILE A 400 -5.51 17.74 2.12
C ILE A 400 -6.67 17.83 3.10
N ASN A 401 -7.16 19.03 3.38
CA ASN A 401 -8.20 19.25 4.37
C ASN A 401 -9.62 19.30 3.77
N GLY A 402 -9.74 19.24 2.45
CA GLY A 402 -11.01 19.25 1.71
C GLY A 402 -11.56 17.86 1.36
N LEU A 403 -12.52 17.84 0.44
CA LEU A 403 -13.20 16.63 -0.03
C LEU A 403 -12.22 15.64 -0.68
N LEU A 404 -11.21 16.13 -1.38
CA LEU A 404 -10.21 15.27 -2.00
C LEU A 404 -9.33 14.55 -0.97
N GLY A 405 -8.96 15.24 0.12
CA GLY A 405 -8.23 14.66 1.23
C GLY A 405 -9.04 13.61 1.99
N ALA A 406 -10.34 13.86 2.18
CA ALA A 406 -11.27 12.87 2.69
C ALA A 406 -11.38 11.64 1.76
N ALA A 407 -11.44 11.85 0.45
CA ALA A 407 -11.46 10.78 -0.54
C ALA A 407 -10.20 9.91 -0.48
N LEU A 408 -9.02 10.53 -0.35
CA LEU A 408 -7.76 9.82 -0.16
C LEU A 408 -7.77 9.01 1.15
N ASN A 409 -8.18 9.64 2.26
CA ASN A 409 -8.16 8.98 3.55
C ASN A 409 -9.09 7.76 3.59
N GLU A 410 -10.29 7.90 3.00
CA GLU A 410 -11.25 6.80 2.88
C GLU A 410 -10.79 5.73 1.89
N SER A 411 -10.15 6.11 0.79
CA SER A 411 -9.55 5.16 -0.15
C SER A 411 -8.51 4.28 0.55
N LEU A 412 -7.64 4.87 1.38
CA LEU A 412 -6.64 4.13 2.15
C LEU A 412 -7.25 3.28 3.28
N ARG A 413 -8.42 3.68 3.80
CA ARG A 413 -9.19 2.91 4.80
C ARG A 413 -9.81 1.67 4.16
N VAL A 414 -10.50 1.86 3.03
CA VAL A 414 -11.21 0.78 2.33
C VAL A 414 -10.22 -0.11 1.57
N ILE A 415 -9.24 0.47 0.87
CA ILE A 415 -8.24 -0.28 0.08
C ILE A 415 -6.85 0.09 0.59
N SER A 416 -6.45 -0.52 1.71
CA SER A 416 -5.12 -0.32 2.28
C SER A 416 -4.05 -0.99 1.39
N PRO A 417 -3.01 -0.28 0.93
CA PRO A 417 -1.98 -0.89 0.08
C PRO A 417 -1.22 -2.03 0.76
N VAL A 418 -1.12 -2.01 2.10
CA VAL A 418 -0.43 -3.03 2.90
C VAL A 418 -1.42 -3.70 3.85
N LEU A 419 -1.33 -5.03 4.00
CA LEU A 419 -2.27 -5.81 4.81
C LEU A 419 -1.91 -5.83 6.29
N THR A 420 -0.62 -5.97 6.62
CA THR A 420 -0.17 -6.10 8.01
C THR A 420 1.17 -5.44 8.26
N ILE A 421 1.41 -5.00 9.49
CA ILE A 421 2.71 -4.49 9.95
C ILE A 421 3.35 -5.54 10.86
N PRO A 422 4.31 -6.36 10.37
CA PRO A 422 4.88 -7.43 11.16
C PRO A 422 5.88 -6.94 12.21
N LYS A 423 5.70 -7.37 13.47
CA LYS A 423 6.66 -7.22 14.57
C LYS A 423 7.07 -8.58 15.10
N ALA A 424 8.23 -8.68 15.74
CA ALA A 424 8.68 -9.91 16.40
C ALA A 424 9.25 -9.58 17.77
N ILE A 425 9.08 -10.50 18.72
CA ILE A 425 9.71 -10.42 20.05
C ILE A 425 10.62 -11.63 20.25
N SER A 426 11.76 -11.42 20.90
CA SER A 426 12.72 -12.48 21.27
C SER A 426 12.58 -12.93 22.72
N GLN A 427 11.81 -12.18 23.51
CA GLN A 427 11.55 -12.43 24.93
C GLN A 427 10.06 -12.25 25.21
N PRO A 428 9.51 -12.85 26.27
CA PRO A 428 8.13 -12.62 26.63
C PRO A 428 7.86 -11.12 26.90
N ARG A 429 6.69 -10.65 26.46
CA ARG A 429 6.28 -9.25 26.62
C ARG A 429 4.83 -9.15 27.05
N THR A 430 4.57 -8.29 28.03
CA THR A 430 3.21 -8.01 28.52
C THR A 430 2.56 -6.90 27.69
N LEU A 431 1.30 -7.09 27.33
CA LEU A 431 0.41 -6.11 26.71
C LEU A 431 -0.89 -6.05 27.50
N SER A 432 -1.46 -4.85 27.62
CA SER A 432 -2.81 -4.68 28.16
C SER A 432 -3.82 -4.84 27.03
N ILE A 433 -4.69 -5.85 27.13
CA ILE A 433 -5.68 -6.25 26.11
C ILE A 433 -7.02 -6.38 26.82
N ASP A 434 -8.05 -5.65 26.37
CA ASP A 434 -9.38 -5.62 27.00
C ASP A 434 -9.33 -5.34 28.53
N GLY A 435 -8.39 -4.47 28.96
CA GLY A 435 -8.18 -4.11 30.37
C GLY A 435 -7.49 -5.18 31.21
N LYS A 436 -6.97 -6.25 30.61
CA LYS A 436 -6.23 -7.32 31.28
C LYS A 436 -4.82 -7.44 30.74
N ASP A 437 -3.87 -7.73 31.61
CA ASP A 437 -2.49 -7.97 31.20
C ASP A 437 -2.33 -9.39 30.66
N ALA A 438 -1.90 -9.49 29.40
CA ALA A 438 -1.58 -10.74 28.74
C ALA A 438 -0.07 -10.81 28.48
N THR A 439 0.58 -11.85 29.00
CA THR A 439 2.00 -12.12 28.71
C THR A 439 2.13 -12.91 27.42
N ILE A 440 2.68 -12.29 26.38
CA ILE A 440 2.87 -12.92 25.08
C ILE A 440 4.19 -13.70 25.07
N PRO A 441 4.21 -14.98 24.64
CA PRO A 441 5.41 -15.81 24.62
C PRO A 441 6.51 -15.24 23.71
N ALA A 442 7.77 -15.54 24.05
CA ALA A 442 8.90 -15.30 23.16
C ALA A 442 8.70 -15.93 21.77
N ASP A 443 9.42 -15.40 20.78
CA ASP A 443 9.38 -15.83 19.37
C ASP A 443 8.01 -15.72 18.70
N THR A 444 7.10 -14.93 19.30
CA THR A 444 5.81 -14.60 18.69
C THR A 444 5.97 -13.54 17.62
N LEU A 445 5.36 -13.77 16.45
CA LEU A 445 5.24 -12.77 15.40
C LEU A 445 3.89 -12.06 15.49
N PHE A 446 3.90 -10.74 15.51
CA PHE A 446 2.72 -9.90 15.56
C PHE A 446 2.33 -9.43 14.17
N ARG A 447 1.03 -9.42 13.87
CA ARG A 447 0.41 -8.82 12.70
C ARG A 447 -0.60 -7.77 13.18
N LEU A 448 -0.23 -6.51 13.01
CA LEU A 448 -1.17 -5.40 13.12
C LEU A 448 -2.01 -5.39 11.84
N CYS A 449 -3.27 -5.83 11.91
CA CYS A 449 -4.08 -6.13 10.72
C CYS A 449 -4.78 -4.85 10.23
N ILE A 450 -4.20 -4.21 9.22
CA ILE A 450 -4.61 -2.86 8.77
C ILE A 450 -6.05 -2.86 8.24
N PRO A 451 -6.45 -3.71 7.26
CA PRO A 451 -7.82 -3.68 6.74
C PRO A 451 -8.85 -4.00 7.82
N SER A 452 -8.48 -4.83 8.81
CA SER A 452 -9.35 -5.24 9.91
C SER A 452 -9.59 -4.11 10.91
N VAL A 453 -8.54 -3.39 11.36
CA VAL A 453 -8.72 -2.25 12.27
C VAL A 453 -9.39 -1.06 11.57
N HIS A 454 -9.13 -0.87 10.27
CA HIS A 454 -9.76 0.14 9.42
C HIS A 454 -11.27 -0.08 9.22
N ARG A 455 -11.78 -1.24 9.61
CA ARG A 455 -13.19 -1.65 9.54
C ARG A 455 -13.75 -2.10 10.87
N ASN A 456 -13.03 -1.85 11.96
CA ASN A 456 -13.50 -2.23 13.28
C ASN A 456 -14.61 -1.25 13.71
N PRO A 457 -15.86 -1.70 13.92
CA PRO A 457 -16.97 -0.82 14.28
C PRO A 457 -16.80 -0.08 15.60
N LYS A 458 -15.83 -0.48 16.45
CA LYS A 458 -15.51 0.23 17.70
C LYS A 458 -14.86 1.59 17.47
N PHE A 459 -14.18 1.80 16.34
CA PHE A 459 -13.29 2.96 16.14
C PHE A 459 -13.72 3.90 15.00
N TRP A 460 -14.68 3.47 14.18
CA TRP A 460 -15.09 4.21 12.98
C TRP A 460 -16.53 4.66 13.13
N PRO A 461 -16.82 5.98 12.95
CA PRO A 461 -18.16 6.50 13.06
C PRO A 461 -18.98 5.92 11.92
N ARG A 462 -20.14 5.37 12.25
CA ARG A 462 -21.11 4.90 11.24
C ARG A 462 -21.78 6.13 10.65
N CYS A 463 -21.88 6.22 9.34
CA CYS A 463 -22.72 7.24 8.72
C CYS A 463 -24.19 6.83 8.96
N PRO A 464 -25.04 7.65 9.60
CA PRO A 464 -26.47 7.47 9.42
C PRO A 464 -26.84 7.77 7.96
N PRO A 465 -28.01 7.30 7.46
CA PRO A 465 -28.53 7.74 6.18
C PRO A 465 -28.62 9.26 6.13
N ALA A 466 -28.55 9.82 4.93
CA ALA A 466 -28.99 11.19 4.71
C ALA A 466 -30.44 11.34 5.22
N GLU A 467 -30.69 12.43 5.95
CA GLU A 467 -31.98 12.94 6.43
C GLU A 467 -32.53 12.34 7.74
N SER A 468 -32.91 13.23 8.67
CA SER A 468 -33.34 12.92 10.04
C SER A 468 -34.66 12.15 10.16
N ASN A 469 -35.30 11.81 9.04
CA ASN A 469 -36.60 11.13 8.98
C ASN A 469 -36.54 9.78 8.24
N SER A 470 -35.36 9.34 7.81
CA SER A 470 -35.20 8.02 7.20
C SER A 470 -35.21 6.93 8.28
N PRO A 471 -35.97 5.83 8.14
CA PRO A 471 -35.91 4.72 9.07
C PRO A 471 -34.48 4.18 9.14
N ALA A 472 -34.01 3.89 10.36
CA ALA A 472 -32.67 3.32 10.55
C ALA A 472 -32.57 2.02 9.72
N PRO A 473 -31.54 1.88 8.86
CA PRO A 473 -31.37 0.68 8.07
C PRO A 473 -31.20 -0.53 9.01
N PRO A 474 -31.63 -1.73 8.59
CA PRO A 474 -31.48 -2.95 9.38
C PRO A 474 -30.01 -3.15 9.80
N VAL A 475 -29.80 -3.76 10.97
CA VAL A 475 -28.47 -3.93 11.62
C VAL A 475 -27.41 -4.58 10.70
N ASN A 476 -27.84 -5.35 9.69
CA ASN A 476 -26.95 -5.97 8.71
C ASN A 476 -26.43 -4.99 7.64
N GLU A 477 -27.20 -3.96 7.26
CA GLU A 477 -26.77 -2.90 6.33
C GLU A 477 -25.84 -1.89 7.01
N ILE A 478 -25.95 -1.75 8.33
CA ILE A 478 -25.10 -0.86 9.15
C ILE A 478 -23.65 -1.38 9.26
N GLU A 479 -23.42 -2.69 9.15
CA GLU A 479 -22.05 -3.24 9.10
C GLU A 479 -21.42 -3.15 7.70
N ASP A 480 -22.23 -3.14 6.64
CA ASP A 480 -21.76 -2.94 5.26
C ASP A 480 -21.27 -1.49 5.03
N ASP A 481 -21.74 -0.49 5.80
CA ASP A 481 -21.25 0.89 5.72
C ASP A 481 -19.73 1.03 5.86
N LEU A 482 -19.11 0.19 6.71
CA LEU A 482 -17.66 0.20 6.90
C LEU A 482 -16.91 -0.44 5.72
N GLU A 483 -17.61 -1.20 4.89
CA GLU A 483 -17.09 -1.80 3.66
C GLU A 483 -17.24 -0.88 2.45
N GLU A 484 -18.11 0.12 2.54
CA GLU A 484 -18.36 1.12 1.52
C GLU A 484 -17.35 2.28 1.55
N PHE A 485 -17.18 2.93 0.39
CA PHE A 485 -16.40 4.14 0.25
C PHE A 485 -17.26 5.36 0.57
N LYS A 486 -17.10 5.91 1.78
CA LYS A 486 -17.82 7.11 2.25
C LYS A 486 -16.86 8.17 2.77
N PRO A 487 -16.29 9.00 1.89
CA PRO A 487 -15.37 10.06 2.29
C PRO A 487 -15.96 11.05 3.30
N GLU A 488 -17.28 11.26 3.29
CA GLU A 488 -17.99 12.10 4.25
C GLU A 488 -17.76 11.68 5.71
N ARG A 489 -17.35 10.43 5.96
CA ARG A 489 -16.91 9.96 7.29
C ARG A 489 -15.79 10.81 7.87
N TRP A 490 -14.97 11.39 7.01
CA TRP A 490 -13.86 12.26 7.38
C TRP A 490 -14.27 13.71 7.60
N MET A 491 -15.55 14.04 7.38
CA MET A 491 -16.14 15.38 7.48
C MET A 491 -17.27 15.36 8.49
N THR A 492 -16.97 15.63 9.76
CA THR A 492 -18.01 15.73 10.78
C THR A 492 -18.68 17.10 10.67
N LYS A 493 -20.00 17.15 10.59
CA LYS A 493 -20.76 18.42 10.64
C LYS A 493 -20.64 19.03 12.05
N GLU A 494 -20.09 20.23 12.18
CA GLU A 494 -20.05 20.96 13.45
C GLU A 494 -20.97 22.18 13.37
N THR A 495 -22.10 22.12 14.10
CA THR A 495 -23.14 23.16 14.12
C THR A 495 -22.82 24.36 15.01
N SER A 496 -21.66 24.39 15.71
CA SER A 496 -21.30 25.49 16.61
C SER A 496 -19.92 26.09 16.33
N LEU A 497 -19.88 27.41 16.19
CA LEU A 497 -18.67 28.24 16.03
C LEU A 497 -17.70 28.08 17.22
N THR A 498 -18.25 27.87 18.42
CA THR A 498 -17.49 27.67 19.67
C THR A 498 -16.81 26.29 19.74
N GLY A 499 -17.39 25.25 19.13
CA GLY A 499 -16.75 23.93 18.99
C GLY A 499 -15.55 23.95 18.03
N PHE A 500 -15.70 24.68 16.92
CA PHE A 500 -14.63 24.92 15.96
C PHE A 500 -13.44 25.68 16.57
N ILE A 501 -13.69 26.81 17.24
CA ILE A 501 -12.62 27.64 17.84
C ILE A 501 -11.83 26.90 18.92
N ASN A 502 -12.51 26.12 19.78
CA ASN A 502 -11.84 25.37 20.85
C ASN A 502 -11.00 24.20 20.34
N SER A 503 -11.37 23.61 19.20
CA SER A 503 -10.63 22.52 18.56
C SER A 503 -9.52 23.01 17.62
N ALA A 504 -9.62 24.24 17.11
CA ALA A 504 -8.66 24.90 16.22
C ALA A 504 -7.37 25.40 16.91
N LYS A 505 -7.00 24.90 18.11
CA LYS A 505 -5.71 25.19 18.79
C LYS A 505 -4.44 24.80 17.99
N ALA A 506 -4.56 24.45 16.71
CA ALA A 506 -3.47 24.16 15.78
C ALA A 506 -3.42 25.05 14.51
N LEU A 507 -4.34 26.00 14.33
CA LEU A 507 -4.33 26.93 13.18
C LEU A 507 -4.48 28.37 13.69
N SER A 508 -3.60 29.27 13.27
CA SER A 508 -3.50 30.65 13.76
C SER A 508 -4.84 31.38 13.67
N ALA A 509 -5.32 31.89 14.81
CA ALA A 509 -6.60 32.57 14.97
C ALA A 509 -6.80 33.80 14.05
N GLU A 510 -5.73 34.33 13.47
CA GLU A 510 -5.73 35.55 12.65
C GLU A 510 -6.26 35.32 11.22
N ALA A 511 -6.29 34.08 10.71
CA ALA A 511 -6.78 33.78 9.36
C ALA A 511 -8.32 33.66 9.26
N LEU A 512 -9.02 33.58 10.40
CA LEU A 512 -10.47 33.36 10.44
C LEU A 512 -11.30 34.64 10.61
N ALA A 513 -10.68 35.79 10.86
CA ALA A 513 -11.36 37.02 11.26
C ALA A 513 -11.98 37.82 10.10
N SER A 514 -11.88 37.37 8.84
CA SER A 514 -12.25 38.17 7.66
C SER A 514 -13.41 37.64 6.80
N THR A 515 -14.20 36.65 7.25
CA THR A 515 -15.26 36.06 6.40
C THR A 515 -16.63 36.10 7.07
N THR A 516 -17.48 37.05 6.67
CA THR A 516 -18.85 37.29 7.18
C THR A 516 -19.93 36.50 6.44
N GLN A 517 -19.75 35.19 6.25
CA GLN A 517 -20.82 34.29 5.82
C GLN A 517 -20.95 33.10 6.77
N PRO A 518 -22.17 32.58 7.02
CA PRO A 518 -22.37 31.38 7.83
C PRO A 518 -21.86 30.17 7.05
N MET A 519 -20.55 29.91 7.13
CA MET A 519 -19.93 28.70 6.60
C MET A 519 -20.32 27.54 7.52
N GLU A 520 -20.90 26.47 6.97
CA GLU A 520 -20.97 25.18 7.67
C GLU A 520 -19.53 24.71 7.93
N TYR A 521 -19.13 24.62 9.20
CA TYR A 521 -17.78 24.19 9.55
C TYR A 521 -17.72 22.66 9.54
N PHE A 522 -17.01 22.09 8.58
CA PHE A 522 -16.70 20.66 8.56
C PHE A 522 -15.44 20.40 9.39
N ARG A 523 -15.58 19.60 10.46
CA ARG A 523 -14.46 19.16 11.27
C ARG A 523 -13.88 17.86 10.74
N PRO A 524 -12.56 17.76 10.52
CA PRO A 524 -11.93 16.49 10.17
C PRO A 524 -12.15 15.45 11.28
N PHE A 525 -12.80 14.32 10.97
CA PHE A 525 -12.85 13.19 11.90
C PHE A 525 -11.41 12.72 12.16
N THR A 526 -11.04 12.62 13.44
CA THR A 526 -9.73 12.13 13.85
C THR A 526 -9.90 10.77 14.52
N PRO A 527 -9.51 9.67 13.86
CA PRO A 527 -9.58 8.33 14.45
C PRO A 527 -8.75 8.25 15.73
N VAL A 528 -9.18 7.42 16.67
CA VAL A 528 -8.36 7.13 17.86
C VAL A 528 -7.00 6.56 17.46
N LYS A 529 -5.97 6.82 18.27
CA LYS A 529 -4.61 6.37 17.97
C LYS A 529 -4.59 4.86 17.72
N GLY A 530 -3.92 4.44 16.64
CA GLY A 530 -3.84 3.04 16.23
C GLY A 530 -5.02 2.54 15.40
N ALA A 531 -6.14 3.27 15.31
CA ALA A 531 -7.27 2.89 14.47
C ALA A 531 -7.03 3.17 12.98
N TYR A 532 -6.22 4.19 12.65
CA TYR A 532 -5.87 4.54 11.28
C TYR A 532 -4.35 4.58 11.06
N ILE A 533 -3.82 3.49 10.53
CA ILE A 533 -2.37 3.27 10.33
C ILE A 533 -1.93 2.94 8.88
N PRO A 534 -2.48 3.57 7.82
CA PRO A 534 -2.10 3.25 6.43
C PRO A 534 -0.61 3.52 6.16
N PHE A 535 -0.02 4.46 6.89
CA PHE A 535 1.40 4.83 6.82
C PHE A 535 2.19 4.40 8.08
N SER A 536 1.67 3.43 8.85
CA SER A 536 2.16 3.09 10.20
C SER A 536 2.18 4.31 11.14
N ASP A 537 2.82 4.19 12.31
CA ASP A 537 3.00 5.29 13.27
C ASP A 537 4.29 5.10 14.09
N GLY A 538 4.65 6.14 14.86
CA GLY A 538 5.83 6.17 15.72
C GLY A 538 7.15 6.28 14.95
N GLN A 539 8.23 5.81 15.56
CA GLN A 539 9.59 5.90 14.99
C GLN A 539 9.74 5.18 13.64
N ARG A 540 8.86 4.22 13.36
CA ARG A 540 8.84 3.40 12.15
C ARG A 540 7.76 3.84 11.14
N SER A 541 7.19 5.03 11.32
CA SER A 541 6.28 5.64 10.35
C SER A 541 6.90 5.72 8.96
N CYS A 542 6.04 5.63 7.95
CA CYS A 542 6.43 5.71 6.54
C CYS A 542 7.18 7.01 6.26
N LEU A 543 8.39 6.89 5.73
CA LEU A 543 9.23 8.03 5.40
C LEU A 543 8.65 8.84 4.23
N GLY A 544 8.04 8.15 3.27
CA GLY A 544 7.41 8.75 2.09
C GLY A 544 5.96 9.20 2.30
N ARG A 545 5.45 9.30 3.54
CA ARG A 545 4.04 9.68 3.79
C ARG A 545 3.66 10.98 3.09
N ARG A 546 4.43 12.05 3.35
CA ARG A 546 4.16 13.38 2.78
C ARG A 546 4.36 13.38 1.27
N PHE A 547 5.43 12.75 0.78
CA PHE A 547 5.69 12.56 -0.65
C PHE A 547 4.47 11.94 -1.35
N ALA A 548 3.97 10.82 -0.85
CA ALA A 548 2.82 10.12 -1.43
C ALA A 548 1.54 10.95 -1.36
N GLN A 549 1.26 11.63 -0.24
CA GLN A 549 0.09 12.50 -0.13
C GLN A 549 0.13 13.64 -1.15
N VAL A 550 1.29 14.26 -1.35
CA VAL A 550 1.50 15.34 -2.33
C VAL A 550 1.25 14.83 -3.74
N GLU A 551 1.89 13.71 -4.10
CA GLU A 551 1.74 13.08 -5.40
C GLU A 551 0.29 12.67 -5.68
N ILE A 552 -0.35 11.94 -4.77
CA ILE A 552 -1.70 11.42 -5.00
C ILE A 552 -2.71 12.58 -5.12
N LEU A 553 -2.65 13.56 -4.24
CA LEU A 553 -3.60 14.68 -4.25
C LEU A 553 -3.37 15.60 -5.45
N ALA A 554 -2.12 15.90 -5.81
CA ALA A 554 -1.84 16.69 -6.99
C ALA A 554 -2.31 15.98 -8.27
N ALA A 555 -2.03 14.68 -8.41
CA ALA A 555 -2.47 13.91 -9.57
C ALA A 555 -4.00 13.88 -9.70
N LEU A 556 -4.70 13.53 -8.62
CA LEU A 556 -6.16 13.49 -8.62
C LEU A 556 -6.77 14.88 -8.87
N ALA A 557 -6.23 15.94 -8.26
CA ALA A 557 -6.72 17.30 -8.45
C ALA A 557 -6.54 17.77 -9.90
N VAL A 558 -5.41 17.46 -10.54
CA VAL A 558 -5.20 17.78 -11.97
C VAL A 558 -6.22 17.07 -12.85
N ILE A 559 -6.41 15.76 -12.65
CA ILE A 559 -7.37 14.97 -13.42
C ILE A 559 -8.78 15.53 -13.24
N LEU A 560 -9.24 15.63 -11.98
CA LEU A 560 -10.62 15.98 -11.64
C LEU A 560 -10.95 17.45 -11.91
N SER A 561 -9.96 18.35 -11.93
CA SER A 561 -10.19 19.76 -12.27
C SER A 561 -10.58 20.00 -13.74
N GLN A 562 -10.38 19.00 -14.61
CA GLN A 562 -10.61 19.09 -16.05
C GLN A 562 -11.53 17.98 -16.57
N TYR A 563 -11.46 16.79 -15.97
CA TYR A 563 -12.13 15.59 -16.45
C TYR A 563 -12.92 14.91 -15.34
N SER A 564 -14.00 14.26 -15.73
CA SER A 564 -14.72 13.27 -14.94
C SER A 564 -14.26 11.88 -15.34
N VAL A 565 -14.13 10.98 -14.37
CA VAL A 565 -13.83 9.57 -14.59
C VAL A 565 -15.11 8.76 -14.51
N GLU A 566 -15.39 8.00 -15.56
CA GLU A 566 -16.56 7.12 -15.70
C GLU A 566 -16.12 5.66 -15.89
N LEU A 567 -16.95 4.72 -15.46
CA LEU A 567 -16.76 3.31 -15.79
C LEU A 567 -17.00 3.11 -17.29
N ALA A 568 -16.11 2.37 -17.94
CA ALA A 568 -16.30 2.01 -19.33
C ALA A 568 -17.39 0.94 -19.46
N VAL A 569 -18.25 1.08 -20.47
CA VAL A 569 -19.41 0.20 -20.67
C VAL A 569 -19.37 -0.59 -21.97
N ASP A 570 -18.23 -0.56 -22.68
CA ASP A 570 -18.08 -1.11 -24.04
C ASP A 570 -18.39 -2.60 -24.15
N GLU A 571 -18.33 -3.32 -23.02
CA GLU A 571 -18.72 -4.73 -22.94
C GLU A 571 -20.23 -4.95 -23.15
N TRP A 572 -21.06 -3.93 -22.89
CA TRP A 572 -22.51 -4.02 -22.98
C TRP A 572 -23.11 -3.12 -24.06
N ALA A 573 -22.47 -2.01 -24.40
CA ALA A 573 -22.95 -1.09 -25.43
C ALA A 573 -21.80 -0.28 -26.05
N GLU A 574 -21.79 -0.19 -27.37
CA GLU A 574 -20.87 0.67 -28.13
C GLU A 574 -21.22 2.15 -27.97
N ASP A 575 -20.27 3.05 -28.23
CA ASP A 575 -20.43 4.47 -28.00
C ASP A 575 -21.59 5.11 -28.78
N GLU A 576 -21.79 4.73 -30.03
CA GLU A 576 -22.89 5.23 -30.87
C GLU A 576 -24.25 4.85 -30.26
N HIS A 577 -24.36 3.61 -29.78
CA HIS A 577 -25.55 3.12 -29.10
C HIS A 577 -25.75 3.84 -27.78
N VAL A 578 -24.71 4.02 -26.97
CA VAL A 578 -24.80 4.78 -25.71
C VAL A 578 -25.21 6.22 -25.98
N ALA A 579 -24.72 6.86 -27.03
CA ALA A 579 -25.10 8.24 -27.36
C ALA A 579 -26.61 8.35 -27.67
N ALA A 580 -27.19 7.35 -28.34
CA ALA A 580 -28.61 7.29 -28.71
C ALA A 580 -29.55 6.84 -27.57
N MET A 581 -29.02 6.23 -26.51
CA MET A 581 -29.82 5.73 -25.38
C MET A 581 -30.51 6.85 -24.58
N SER A 582 -31.71 6.55 -24.11
CA SER A 582 -32.37 7.30 -23.06
C SER A 582 -31.56 7.27 -21.75
N HIS A 583 -31.82 8.21 -20.84
CA HIS A 583 -31.12 8.24 -19.56
C HIS A 583 -31.33 6.95 -18.74
N GLU A 584 -32.53 6.37 -18.77
CA GLU A 584 -32.81 5.12 -18.05
C GLU A 584 -32.00 3.94 -18.61
N GLU A 585 -31.87 3.83 -19.93
CA GLU A 585 -31.06 2.79 -20.59
C GLU A 585 -29.58 2.96 -20.27
N LYS A 586 -29.08 4.20 -20.30
CA LYS A 586 -27.70 4.52 -19.89
C LYS A 586 -27.42 4.08 -18.46
N MET A 587 -28.35 4.35 -17.53
CA MET A 587 -28.22 3.94 -16.13
C MET A 587 -28.24 2.42 -15.97
N LYS A 588 -29.05 1.68 -16.73
CA LYS A 588 -29.04 0.21 -16.71
C LYS A 588 -27.69 -0.36 -17.17
N VAL A 589 -27.11 0.21 -18.23
CA VAL A 589 -25.81 -0.22 -18.75
C VAL A 589 -24.69 0.15 -17.77
N TRP A 590 -24.73 1.35 -17.19
CA TRP A 590 -23.79 1.78 -16.15
C TRP A 590 -23.87 0.88 -14.91
N GLN A 591 -25.07 0.46 -14.49
CA GLN A 591 -25.24 -0.43 -13.34
C GLN A 591 -24.53 -1.78 -13.56
N LYS A 592 -24.59 -2.35 -14.76
CA LYS A 592 -23.84 -3.58 -15.08
C LYS A 592 -22.32 -3.39 -14.92
N ALA A 593 -21.80 -2.24 -15.37
CA ALA A 593 -20.40 -1.89 -15.19
C ALA A 593 -20.04 -1.68 -13.72
N HIS A 594 -20.93 -1.03 -12.97
CA HIS A 594 -20.81 -0.79 -11.54
C HIS A 594 -20.73 -2.12 -10.77
N ASP A 595 -21.69 -3.02 -10.97
CA ASP A 595 -21.76 -4.33 -10.31
C ASP A 595 -20.52 -5.18 -10.62
N LYS A 596 -20.06 -5.17 -11.87
CA LYS A 596 -18.84 -5.85 -12.28
C LYS A 596 -17.61 -5.26 -11.56
N ALA A 597 -17.46 -3.94 -11.56
CA ALA A 597 -16.33 -3.28 -10.89
C ALA A 597 -16.30 -3.58 -9.39
N GLN A 598 -17.45 -3.52 -8.69
CA GLN A 598 -17.57 -3.90 -7.29
C GLN A 598 -17.19 -5.37 -7.05
N PHE A 599 -17.68 -6.29 -7.89
CA PHE A 599 -17.31 -7.70 -7.84
C PHE A 599 -15.79 -7.90 -8.00
N LEU A 600 -15.16 -7.20 -8.94
CA LEU A 600 -13.72 -7.30 -9.16
C LEU A 600 -12.91 -6.76 -7.97
N LEU A 601 -13.32 -5.63 -7.38
CA LEU A 601 -12.70 -5.10 -6.17
C LEU A 601 -12.85 -6.08 -4.99
N ARG A 602 -14.00 -6.72 -4.82
CA ARG A 602 -14.21 -7.68 -3.72
C ARG A 602 -13.44 -8.99 -3.94
N GLU A 603 -13.62 -9.61 -5.11
CA GLU A 603 -13.23 -10.99 -5.34
C GLU A 603 -11.88 -11.14 -6.06
N LYS A 604 -11.47 -10.14 -6.85
CA LYS A 604 -10.28 -10.22 -7.72
C LYS A 604 -9.12 -9.34 -7.26
N MET A 605 -9.12 -8.86 -6.02
CA MET A 605 -7.91 -8.30 -5.39
C MET A 605 -6.94 -9.37 -4.88
N THR A 606 -5.64 -9.06 -4.96
CA THR A 606 -4.51 -9.81 -4.40
C THR A 606 -3.50 -8.84 -3.78
N CYS A 607 -2.49 -9.37 -3.09
CA CYS A 607 -1.37 -8.59 -2.56
C CYS A 607 -0.06 -9.33 -2.83
N ILE A 608 0.86 -8.68 -3.56
CA ILE A 608 2.23 -9.17 -3.76
C ILE A 608 3.14 -8.42 -2.79
N ILE A 609 3.47 -7.17 -3.12
CA ILE A 609 4.05 -6.18 -2.19
C ILE A 609 2.93 -5.27 -1.71
N THR A 610 2.16 -4.74 -2.66
CA THR A 610 0.97 -3.92 -2.42
C THR A 610 -0.29 -4.63 -2.90
N VAL A 611 -1.44 -4.17 -2.40
CA VAL A 611 -2.76 -4.56 -2.92
C VAL A 611 -2.91 -4.10 -4.36
N GLN A 612 -3.37 -5.01 -5.21
CA GLN A 612 -3.59 -4.81 -6.65
C GLN A 612 -4.66 -5.80 -7.16
N LEU A 613 -5.14 -5.62 -8.38
CA LEU A 613 -5.97 -6.64 -9.05
C LEU A 613 -5.13 -7.86 -9.45
N VAL A 614 -5.76 -9.02 -9.53
CA VAL A 614 -5.11 -10.25 -10.01
C VAL A 614 -4.66 -10.04 -11.46
N LYS A 615 -3.48 -10.57 -11.83
CA LYS A 615 -2.93 -10.47 -13.19
C LYS A 615 -3.96 -10.84 -14.26
N GLY A 616 -4.11 -9.99 -15.27
CA GLY A 616 -5.07 -10.15 -16.37
C GLY A 616 -6.48 -9.62 -16.09
N VAL A 617 -6.76 -9.17 -14.86
CA VAL A 617 -8.00 -8.50 -14.50
C VAL A 617 -7.77 -6.99 -14.53
N SER A 618 -8.73 -6.26 -15.07
CA SER A 618 -8.73 -4.79 -15.06
C SER A 618 -10.15 -4.24 -14.92
N ILE A 619 -10.26 -3.01 -14.43
CA ILE A 619 -11.51 -2.24 -14.39
C ILE A 619 -11.34 -1.10 -15.39
N PRO A 620 -11.97 -1.19 -16.58
CA PRO A 620 -11.80 -0.19 -17.63
C PRO A 620 -12.55 1.09 -17.28
N VAL A 621 -11.94 2.24 -17.60
CA VAL A 621 -12.51 3.58 -17.35
C VAL A 621 -12.43 4.46 -18.58
N ARG A 622 -13.19 5.55 -18.56
CA ARG A 622 -13.12 6.65 -19.53
C ARG A 622 -12.98 7.98 -18.81
N PHE A 623 -12.28 8.91 -19.45
CA PHE A 623 -12.17 10.29 -19.02
C PHE A 623 -12.93 11.18 -19.98
N VAL A 624 -13.92 11.89 -19.46
CA VAL A 624 -14.75 12.83 -20.21
C VAL A 624 -14.52 14.23 -19.66
N ARG A 625 -14.54 15.26 -20.50
CA ARG A 625 -14.40 16.64 -20.01
C ARG A 625 -15.52 16.95 -19.01
N LYS A 626 -15.19 17.61 -17.91
CA LYS A 626 -16.17 18.04 -16.89
C LYS A 626 -17.35 18.77 -17.56
N GLY A 627 -18.58 18.38 -17.25
CA GLY A 627 -19.81 18.89 -17.86
C GLY A 627 -20.25 18.16 -19.14
N LYS A 628 -19.49 17.16 -19.61
CA LYS A 628 -19.83 16.29 -20.75
C LYS A 628 -20.02 14.82 -20.32
N GLU A 629 -20.37 14.59 -19.05
CA GLU A 629 -20.62 13.27 -18.50
C GLU A 629 -21.74 12.53 -19.26
N ARG A 630 -21.54 11.23 -19.50
CA ARG A 630 -22.47 10.41 -20.30
C ARG A 630 -23.60 9.86 -19.46
N PHE A 631 -23.34 9.56 -18.20
CA PHE A 631 -24.26 8.80 -17.35
C PHE A 631 -24.90 9.65 -16.25
N HIS A 632 -24.17 10.59 -15.64
CA HIS A 632 -24.61 11.35 -14.48
C HIS A 632 -24.56 12.84 -14.79
N ARG A 633 -25.65 13.58 -14.55
CA ARG A 633 -25.74 15.03 -14.84
C ARG A 633 -25.40 15.92 -13.65
#